data_AF-A0A1Q9CKH3-F1
#
_entry.id   AF-A0A1Q9CKH3-F1
#
_cell.length_a   1.000
_cell.length_b   1.000
_cell.length_c   1.000
_cell.angle_alpha   90.00
_cell.angle_beta   90.00
_cell.angle_gamma   90.00
#
_symmetry.space_group_name_H-M   'P 1'
#
loop_
_entity.id
_entity.type
_entity.pdbx_description
1 polymer ?
#
loop_
_entity_poly.entity_id
_entity_poly.type
_entity_poly.pdbx_seq_one_letter_code
_entity_poly.pdbx_strand_id
1 'polypeptide(L)'
;MVVGKKPHAIQPLLTKLSMDESLKTAQQSVLTKKPTERGGFDMTVIDELDKCFEAKVQELAHFLESEKGQREAKAAHAAEDAAARDAAELQQQDCSNRLLEAKQAQKEAAAALKEAEAAVENFEPTLKAATAVRDANQQELQIFLDGAVACFHQLKAHGIQLPTFLHSCGERETPWIPWWWGNLEVHAFTACYKCARQYPVNGQGHHRRDHGPRDGVQLV
;
A
#
# COMPACT_ATOMS: atom_id res chain seq x y z
N MET A 1 67.43 -62.40 -3.64
CA MET A 1 67.68 -61.28 -4.59
C MET A 1 66.42 -60.43 -4.66
N VAL A 2 66.37 -59.31 -3.93
CA VAL A 2 65.24 -58.38 -4.04
C VAL A 2 65.51 -57.50 -5.25
N VAL A 3 64.73 -57.71 -6.31
CA VAL A 3 64.77 -56.90 -7.53
C VAL A 3 64.51 -55.45 -7.13
N GLY A 4 65.54 -54.62 -7.18
CA GLY A 4 65.46 -53.18 -6.91
C GLY A 4 64.49 -52.55 -7.89
N LYS A 5 63.26 -52.28 -7.43
CA LYS A 5 62.29 -51.47 -8.18
C LYS A 5 62.94 -50.11 -8.43
N LYS A 6 63.04 -49.75 -9.71
CA LYS A 6 63.71 -48.52 -10.15
C LYS A 6 63.13 -47.30 -9.41
N PRO A 7 63.96 -46.33 -8.97
CA PRO A 7 63.52 -45.13 -8.25
C PRO A 7 62.65 -44.15 -9.07
N HIS A 8 62.25 -44.52 -10.29
CA HIS A 8 61.42 -43.71 -11.18
C HIS A 8 60.04 -43.35 -10.61
N ALA A 9 59.52 -44.11 -9.64
CA ALA A 9 58.22 -43.83 -9.03
C ALA A 9 58.19 -42.48 -8.27
N ILE A 10 59.34 -42.01 -7.77
CA ILE A 10 59.42 -40.81 -6.93
C ILE A 10 59.81 -39.57 -7.74
N GLN A 11 60.45 -39.75 -8.91
CA GLN A 11 60.83 -38.65 -9.82
C GLN A 11 59.72 -37.62 -10.10
N PRO A 12 58.46 -37.99 -10.42
CA PRO A 12 57.41 -37.01 -10.68
C PRO A 12 56.93 -36.23 -9.45
N LEU A 13 57.18 -36.73 -8.24
CA LEU A 13 56.90 -35.97 -7.01
C LEU A 13 57.98 -34.92 -6.77
N LEU A 14 59.23 -35.26 -7.05
CA LEU A 14 60.37 -34.40 -6.77
C LEU A 14 60.51 -33.25 -7.76
N THR A 15 60.01 -33.42 -8.97
CA THR A 15 59.86 -32.31 -9.92
C THR A 15 58.82 -31.30 -9.43
N LYS A 16 57.76 -31.74 -8.73
CA LYS A 16 56.72 -30.88 -8.16
C LYS A 16 57.12 -30.19 -6.87
N LEU A 17 58.03 -30.79 -6.08
CA LEU A 17 58.45 -30.27 -4.77
C LEU A 17 59.52 -29.17 -4.85
N SER A 18 59.95 -28.78 -6.05
CA SER A 18 60.92 -27.70 -6.27
C SER A 18 62.26 -27.89 -5.53
N MET A 19 62.68 -29.15 -5.31
CA MET A 19 63.96 -29.44 -4.66
C MET A 19 65.15 -28.99 -5.49
N ASP A 20 66.27 -28.74 -4.81
CA ASP A 20 67.55 -28.41 -5.44
C ASP A 20 67.99 -29.49 -6.44
N GLU A 21 68.56 -29.08 -7.58
CA GLU A 21 68.98 -29.99 -8.64
C GLU A 21 70.08 -30.95 -8.19
N SER A 22 70.94 -30.51 -7.27
CA SER A 22 71.98 -31.37 -6.67
C SER A 22 71.35 -32.47 -5.78
N LEU A 23 70.30 -32.16 -5.02
CA LEU A 23 69.58 -33.14 -4.21
C LEU A 23 68.84 -34.15 -5.10
N LYS A 24 68.20 -33.69 -6.19
CA LYS A 24 67.49 -34.53 -7.17
C LYS A 24 68.38 -35.55 -7.88
N THR A 25 69.64 -35.19 -8.14
CA THR A 25 70.63 -36.07 -8.76
C THR A 25 71.27 -37.01 -7.73
N ALA A 26 71.63 -36.49 -6.55
CA ALA A 26 72.25 -37.28 -5.47
C ALA A 26 71.34 -38.41 -4.97
N GLN A 27 70.06 -38.13 -4.72
CA GLN A 27 69.11 -39.13 -4.22
C GLN A 27 68.99 -40.38 -5.14
N GLN A 28 69.22 -40.25 -6.46
CA GLN A 28 69.00 -41.37 -7.38
C GLN A 28 70.06 -42.44 -7.15
N SER A 29 71.28 -41.99 -6.86
CA SER A 29 72.38 -42.86 -6.46
C SER A 29 72.14 -43.46 -5.06
N VAL A 30 71.63 -42.65 -4.11
CA VAL A 30 71.39 -43.05 -2.71
C VAL A 30 70.28 -44.09 -2.58
N LEU A 31 69.17 -43.89 -3.30
CA LEU A 31 67.99 -44.78 -3.27
C LEU A 31 68.24 -46.12 -3.98
N THR A 32 69.25 -46.19 -4.85
CA THR A 32 69.62 -47.43 -5.56
C THR A 32 70.59 -48.31 -4.74
N LYS A 33 71.37 -47.70 -3.82
CA LYS A 33 72.28 -48.42 -2.91
C LYS A 33 71.52 -49.15 -1.80
N LYS A 34 72.04 -50.30 -1.34
CA LYS A 34 71.50 -51.00 -0.17
C LYS A 34 71.73 -50.19 1.10
N PRO A 35 70.84 -50.27 2.12
CA PRO A 35 71.00 -49.53 3.38
C PRO A 35 72.34 -49.76 4.07
N THR A 36 72.90 -50.98 4.00
CA THR A 36 74.20 -51.35 4.59
C THR A 36 75.41 -50.76 3.86
N GLU A 37 75.22 -50.26 2.63
CA GLU A 37 76.26 -49.70 1.77
C GLU A 37 76.18 -48.16 1.70
N ARG A 38 75.25 -47.54 2.46
CA ARG A 38 75.08 -46.09 2.51
C ARG A 38 76.16 -45.47 3.40
N GLY A 39 76.93 -44.55 2.83
CA GLY A 39 77.94 -43.77 3.55
C GLY A 39 77.32 -42.57 4.29
N GLY A 40 78.15 -41.82 5.01
CA GLY A 40 77.71 -40.61 5.73
C GLY A 40 77.01 -39.59 4.83
N PHE A 41 77.50 -39.40 3.59
CA PHE A 41 76.86 -38.53 2.59
C PHE A 41 75.47 -39.03 2.15
N ASP A 42 75.30 -40.35 2.02
CA ASP A 42 74.01 -40.92 1.63
C ASP A 42 72.95 -40.67 2.72
N MET A 43 73.36 -40.69 3.99
CA MET A 43 72.47 -40.36 5.13
C MET A 43 72.08 -38.88 5.14
N THR A 44 73.02 -37.95 4.87
CA THR A 44 72.70 -36.52 4.82
C THR A 44 71.72 -36.18 3.70
N VAL A 45 71.82 -36.84 2.54
CA VAL A 45 70.87 -36.65 1.43
C VAL A 45 69.47 -37.13 1.82
N ILE A 46 69.35 -38.24 2.58
CA ILE A 46 68.06 -38.73 3.07
C ILE A 46 67.48 -37.76 4.10
N ASP A 47 68.29 -37.28 5.05
CA ASP A 47 67.85 -36.32 6.06
C ASP A 47 67.37 -35.00 5.44
N GLU A 48 68.07 -34.50 4.41
CA GLU A 48 67.64 -33.32 3.65
C GLU A 48 66.36 -33.57 2.86
N LEU A 49 66.23 -34.75 2.24
CA LEU A 49 65.02 -35.15 1.53
C LEU A 49 63.80 -35.20 2.48
N ASP A 50 63.96 -35.80 3.65
CA ASP A 50 62.91 -35.90 4.68
C ASP A 50 62.50 -34.51 5.19
N LYS A 51 63.47 -33.64 5.50
CA LYS A 51 63.20 -32.24 5.86
C LYS A 51 62.43 -31.49 4.79
N CYS A 52 62.76 -31.68 3.51
CA CYS A 52 62.03 -31.06 2.41
C CYS A 52 60.60 -31.58 2.30
N PHE A 53 60.37 -32.89 2.50
CA PHE A 53 59.01 -33.44 2.52
C PHE A 53 58.20 -32.91 3.70
N GLU A 54 58.77 -32.87 4.90
CA GLU A 54 58.13 -32.29 6.09
C GLU A 54 57.77 -30.83 5.88
N ALA A 55 58.69 -30.02 5.35
CA ALA A 55 58.44 -28.62 5.03
C ALA A 55 57.28 -28.45 4.05
N LYS A 56 57.22 -29.29 3.01
CA LYS A 56 56.14 -29.24 2.01
C LYS A 56 54.79 -29.73 2.55
N VAL A 57 54.79 -30.74 3.42
CA VAL A 57 53.58 -31.17 4.13
C VAL A 57 53.06 -30.04 5.03
N GLN A 58 53.94 -29.35 5.75
CA GLN A 58 53.57 -28.20 6.58
C GLN A 58 53.03 -27.03 5.74
N GLU A 59 53.66 -26.72 4.62
CA GLU A 59 53.20 -25.68 3.68
C GLU A 59 51.80 -26.01 3.13
N LEU A 60 51.57 -27.24 2.68
CA LEU A 60 50.26 -27.68 2.20
C LEU A 60 49.21 -27.70 3.32
N ALA A 61 49.59 -28.12 4.54
CA ALA A 61 48.69 -28.06 5.69
C ALA A 61 48.29 -26.61 6.02
N HIS A 62 49.25 -25.68 6.01
CA HIS A 62 48.98 -24.26 6.20
C HIS A 62 48.09 -23.68 5.09
N PHE A 63 48.36 -24.04 3.83
CA PHE A 63 47.53 -23.64 2.70
C PHE A 63 46.08 -24.13 2.86
N LEU A 64 45.89 -25.41 3.17
CA LEU A 64 44.57 -25.99 3.41
C LEU A 64 43.84 -25.31 4.57
N GLU A 65 44.54 -24.99 5.65
CA GLU A 65 43.94 -24.29 6.79
C GLU A 65 43.55 -22.85 6.43
N SER A 66 44.38 -22.15 5.64
CA SER A 66 44.06 -20.80 5.16
C SER A 66 42.87 -20.78 4.19
N GLU A 67 42.73 -21.81 3.34
CA GLU A 67 41.61 -21.95 2.39
C GLU A 67 40.29 -22.29 3.10
N LYS A 68 40.33 -23.04 4.21
CA LYS A 68 39.11 -23.32 5.01
C LYS A 68 38.46 -22.03 5.49
N GLY A 69 39.24 -21.12 6.08
CA GLY A 69 38.73 -19.83 6.56
C GLY A 69 38.13 -18.98 5.43
N GLN A 70 38.78 -18.96 4.25
CA GLN A 70 38.23 -18.27 3.08
C GLN A 70 36.95 -18.91 2.57
N ARG A 71 36.85 -20.24 2.60
CA ARG A 71 35.66 -20.96 2.16
C ARG A 71 34.48 -20.69 3.08
N GLU A 72 34.69 -20.67 4.39
CA GLU A 72 33.65 -20.34 5.37
C GLU A 72 33.18 -18.90 5.21
N ALA A 73 34.10 -17.94 5.04
CA ALA A 73 33.75 -16.55 4.77
C ALA A 73 32.96 -16.39 3.46
N LYS A 74 33.38 -17.05 2.37
CA LYS A 74 32.65 -17.04 1.09
C LYS A 74 31.26 -17.67 1.22
N ALA A 75 31.12 -18.74 2.00
CA ALA A 75 29.83 -19.38 2.24
C ALA A 75 28.90 -18.48 3.07
N ALA A 76 29.43 -17.78 4.08
CA ALA A 76 28.67 -16.81 4.86
C ALA A 76 28.19 -15.65 3.98
N HIS A 77 29.07 -15.03 3.19
CA HIS A 77 28.68 -13.97 2.25
C HIS A 77 27.67 -14.44 1.21
N ALA A 78 27.82 -15.64 0.65
CA ALA A 78 26.84 -16.19 -0.30
C ALA A 78 25.46 -16.38 0.35
N ALA A 79 25.39 -16.75 1.62
CA ALA A 79 24.14 -16.87 2.37
C ALA A 79 23.52 -15.50 2.66
N GLU A 80 24.33 -14.50 3.02
CA GLU A 80 23.89 -13.11 3.22
C GLU A 80 23.34 -12.51 1.91
N ASP A 81 24.06 -12.68 0.80
CA ASP A 81 23.63 -12.19 -0.52
C ASP A 81 22.35 -12.86 -1.00
N ALA A 82 22.20 -14.17 -0.75
CA ALA A 82 20.97 -14.90 -1.06
C ALA A 82 19.78 -14.35 -0.24
N ALA A 83 19.97 -14.15 1.07
CA ALA A 83 18.92 -13.58 1.92
C ALA A 83 18.55 -12.15 1.50
N ALA A 84 19.55 -11.32 1.16
CA ALA A 84 19.32 -9.96 0.67
C ALA A 84 18.56 -9.95 -0.66
N ARG A 85 18.88 -10.87 -1.57
CA ARG A 85 18.17 -11.04 -2.85
C ARG A 85 16.71 -11.44 -2.63
N ASP A 86 16.45 -12.44 -1.79
CA ASP A 86 15.09 -12.90 -1.51
C ASP A 86 14.24 -11.80 -0.86
N ALA A 87 14.83 -11.02 0.06
CA ALA A 87 14.17 -9.86 0.65
C ALA A 87 13.84 -8.78 -0.39
N ALA A 88 14.76 -8.49 -1.32
CA ALA A 88 14.52 -7.54 -2.40
C ALA A 88 13.42 -8.00 -3.36
N GLU A 89 13.35 -9.30 -3.67
CA GLU A 89 12.31 -9.87 -4.52
C GLU A 89 10.92 -9.75 -3.87
N LEU A 90 10.81 -10.03 -2.57
CA LEU A 90 9.57 -9.85 -1.81
C LEU A 90 9.13 -8.37 -1.81
N GLN A 91 10.06 -7.43 -1.60
CA GLN A 91 9.75 -6.00 -1.67
C GLN A 91 9.31 -5.56 -3.06
N GLN A 92 9.92 -6.10 -4.11
CA GLN A 92 9.52 -5.81 -5.49
C GLN A 92 8.10 -6.30 -5.77
N GLN A 93 7.75 -7.50 -5.31
CA GLN A 93 6.40 -8.06 -5.46
C GLN A 93 5.35 -7.22 -4.71
N ASP A 94 5.62 -6.82 -3.45
CA ASP A 94 4.75 -5.93 -2.68
C ASP A 94 4.54 -4.59 -3.39
N CYS A 95 5.62 -3.95 -3.84
CA CYS A 95 5.54 -2.69 -4.57
C CYS A 95 4.72 -2.81 -5.86
N SER A 96 4.85 -3.93 -6.58
CA SER A 96 4.08 -4.20 -7.79
C SER A 96 2.58 -4.33 -7.49
N ASN A 97 2.22 -5.08 -6.45
CA ASN A 97 0.83 -5.24 -6.00
C ASN A 97 0.22 -3.89 -5.59
N ARG A 98 0.93 -3.11 -4.77
CA ARG A 98 0.49 -1.76 -4.34
C ARG A 98 0.30 -0.81 -5.52
N LEU A 99 1.15 -0.91 -6.55
CA LEU A 99 1.00 -0.12 -7.76
C LEU A 99 -0.24 -0.52 -8.56
N LEU A 100 -0.56 -1.81 -8.65
CA LEU A 100 -1.78 -2.29 -9.29
C LEU A 100 -3.03 -1.81 -8.55
N GLU A 101 -3.05 -1.93 -7.22
CA GLU A 101 -4.14 -1.42 -6.37
C GLU A 101 -4.32 0.09 -6.54
N ALA A 102 -3.24 0.87 -6.50
CA ALA A 102 -3.29 2.32 -6.68
C ALA A 102 -3.85 2.70 -8.06
N LYS A 103 -3.46 1.98 -9.13
CA LYS A 103 -4.00 2.20 -10.48
C LYS A 103 -5.49 1.85 -10.57
N GLN A 104 -5.94 0.82 -9.87
CA GLN A 104 -7.35 0.46 -9.83
C GLN A 104 -8.17 1.52 -9.09
N ALA A 105 -7.70 1.95 -7.90
CA ALA A 105 -8.33 3.02 -7.14
C ALA A 105 -8.38 4.34 -7.93
N GLN A 106 -7.33 4.66 -8.70
CA GLN A 106 -7.32 5.83 -9.58
C GLN A 106 -8.41 5.75 -10.66
N LYS A 107 -8.58 4.59 -11.29
CA LYS A 107 -9.63 4.39 -12.32
C LYS A 107 -11.03 4.53 -11.74
N GLU A 108 -11.27 3.94 -10.57
CA GLU A 108 -12.55 4.04 -9.86
C GLU A 108 -12.85 5.48 -9.45
N ALA A 109 -11.87 6.20 -8.90
CA ALA A 109 -12.01 7.61 -8.55
C ALA A 109 -12.29 8.49 -9.79
N ALA A 110 -11.63 8.21 -10.91
CA ALA A 110 -11.86 8.93 -12.16
C ALA A 110 -13.26 8.66 -12.74
N ALA A 111 -13.78 7.44 -12.60
CA ALA A 111 -15.15 7.10 -13.00
C ALA A 111 -16.18 7.82 -12.11
N ALA A 112 -16.01 7.77 -10.79
CA ALA A 112 -16.88 8.45 -9.84
C ALA A 112 -16.89 9.98 -10.03
N LEU A 113 -15.73 10.56 -10.36
CA LEU A 113 -15.63 11.99 -10.68
C LEU A 113 -16.46 12.34 -11.92
N LYS A 114 -16.36 11.54 -13.00
CA LYS A 114 -17.15 11.77 -14.22
C LYS A 114 -18.66 11.62 -13.97
N GLU A 115 -19.06 10.65 -13.16
CA GLU A 115 -20.47 10.48 -12.78
C GLU A 115 -20.98 11.68 -11.97
N ALA A 116 -20.17 12.19 -11.04
CA ALA A 116 -20.51 13.37 -10.25
C ALA A 116 -20.60 14.63 -11.12
N GLU A 117 -19.67 14.84 -12.06
CA GLU A 117 -19.72 15.94 -13.04
C GLU A 117 -21.00 15.87 -13.87
N ALA A 118 -21.33 14.70 -14.42
CA ALA A 118 -22.56 14.50 -15.17
C ALA A 118 -23.82 14.74 -14.31
N ALA A 119 -23.81 14.34 -13.04
CA ALA A 119 -24.93 14.60 -12.13
C ALA A 119 -25.12 16.11 -11.86
N VAL A 120 -24.03 16.86 -11.72
CA VAL A 120 -24.08 18.32 -11.58
C VAL A 120 -24.63 18.98 -12.84
N GLU A 121 -24.11 18.62 -14.01
CA GLU A 121 -24.58 19.13 -15.30
C GLU A 121 -26.08 18.88 -15.51
N ASN A 122 -26.56 17.68 -15.15
CA ASN A 122 -27.98 17.31 -15.24
C ASN A 122 -28.86 18.02 -14.20
N PHE A 123 -28.31 18.40 -13.05
CA PHE A 123 -29.06 19.09 -11.99
C PHE A 123 -29.24 20.59 -12.27
N GLU A 124 -28.27 21.24 -12.91
CA GLU A 124 -28.33 22.67 -13.25
C GLU A 124 -29.64 23.15 -13.92
N PRO A 125 -30.19 22.50 -14.97
CA PRO A 125 -31.41 22.97 -15.60
C PRO A 125 -32.62 22.88 -14.65
N THR A 126 -32.69 21.83 -13.83
CA THR A 126 -33.76 21.65 -12.83
C THR A 126 -33.67 22.75 -11.77
N LEU A 127 -32.47 23.08 -11.30
CA LEU A 127 -32.24 24.17 -10.36
C LEU A 127 -32.64 25.53 -10.96
N LYS A 128 -32.27 25.80 -12.22
CA LYS A 128 -32.64 27.03 -12.94
C LYS A 128 -34.17 27.15 -13.06
N ALA A 129 -34.85 26.07 -13.45
CA ALA A 129 -36.32 26.04 -13.56
C ALA A 129 -37.01 26.26 -12.21
N ALA A 130 -36.59 25.55 -11.16
CA ALA A 130 -37.14 25.72 -9.82
C ALA A 130 -36.91 27.13 -9.27
N THR A 131 -35.74 27.73 -9.55
CA THR A 131 -35.43 29.11 -9.19
C THR A 131 -36.35 30.09 -9.89
N ALA A 132 -36.57 29.93 -11.20
CA ALA A 132 -37.48 30.79 -11.95
C ALA A 132 -38.93 30.73 -11.43
N VAL A 133 -39.44 29.54 -11.11
CA VAL A 133 -40.78 29.38 -10.51
C VAL A 133 -40.87 30.06 -9.14
N ARG A 134 -39.85 29.87 -8.30
CA ARG A 134 -39.79 30.51 -6.98
C ARG A 134 -39.79 32.04 -7.10
N ASP A 135 -39.02 32.59 -8.03
CA ASP A 135 -38.93 34.04 -8.24
C ASP A 135 -40.25 34.61 -8.77
N ALA A 136 -40.93 33.91 -9.68
CA ALA A 136 -42.26 34.29 -10.16
C ALA A 136 -43.30 34.31 -9.01
N ASN A 137 -43.34 33.26 -8.19
CA ASN A 137 -44.24 33.19 -7.03
C ASN A 137 -43.94 34.29 -6.00
N GLN A 138 -42.67 34.64 -5.80
CA GLN A 138 -42.28 35.76 -4.94
C GLN A 138 -42.79 37.10 -5.48
N GLN A 139 -42.72 37.30 -6.80
CA GLN A 139 -43.28 38.50 -7.44
C GLN A 139 -44.81 38.56 -7.29
N GLU A 140 -45.52 37.46 -7.54
CA GLU A 140 -46.99 37.39 -7.37
C GLU A 140 -47.41 37.68 -5.92
N LEU A 141 -46.69 37.10 -4.95
CA LEU A 141 -46.91 37.36 -3.54
C LEU A 141 -46.72 38.85 -3.21
N GLN A 142 -45.65 39.47 -3.74
CA GLN A 142 -45.38 40.88 -3.52
C GLN A 142 -46.50 41.76 -4.10
N ILE A 143 -46.97 41.46 -5.32
CA ILE A 143 -48.10 42.15 -5.95
C ILE A 143 -49.37 42.04 -5.09
N PHE A 144 -49.64 40.87 -4.51
CA PHE A 144 -50.79 40.68 -3.63
C PHE A 144 -50.70 41.51 -2.34
N LEU A 145 -49.53 41.53 -1.70
CA LEU A 145 -49.28 42.31 -0.48
C LEU A 145 -49.41 43.82 -0.76
N ASP A 146 -48.81 44.29 -1.85
CA ASP A 146 -48.83 45.71 -2.20
C ASP A 146 -50.20 46.18 -2.74
N GLY A 147 -50.98 45.26 -3.34
CA GLY A 147 -52.30 45.57 -3.88
C GLY A 147 -53.44 45.30 -2.89
N ALA A 148 -53.85 44.04 -2.76
CA ALA A 148 -55.04 43.65 -2.03
C ALA A 148 -54.94 43.97 -0.53
N VAL A 149 -53.79 43.68 0.07
CA VAL A 149 -53.57 43.90 1.50
C VAL A 149 -53.46 45.40 1.82
N ALA A 150 -52.73 46.17 1.00
CA ALA A 150 -52.68 47.63 1.16
C ALA A 150 -54.07 48.28 1.03
N CYS A 151 -54.88 47.90 0.03
CA CYS A 151 -56.26 48.37 -0.13
C CYS A 151 -57.13 48.01 1.09
N PHE A 152 -57.01 46.78 1.60
CA PHE A 152 -57.72 46.36 2.82
C PHE A 152 -57.34 47.23 4.02
N HIS A 153 -56.04 47.52 4.20
CA HIS A 153 -55.58 48.40 5.27
C HIS A 153 -56.12 49.83 5.13
N GLN A 154 -56.20 50.37 3.92
CA GLN A 154 -56.81 51.67 3.67
C GLN A 154 -58.30 51.68 4.04
N LEU A 155 -59.09 50.68 3.61
CA LEU A 155 -60.50 50.55 3.96
C LEU A 155 -60.71 50.47 5.48
N LYS A 156 -59.85 49.70 6.16
CA LYS A 156 -59.87 49.59 7.62
C LYS A 156 -59.54 50.92 8.30
N ALA A 157 -58.55 51.66 7.79
CA ALA A 157 -58.13 52.95 8.34
C ALA A 157 -59.17 54.05 8.12
N HIS A 158 -59.85 54.05 6.96
CA HIS A 158 -60.93 54.98 6.66
C HIS A 158 -62.21 54.71 7.43
N GLY A 159 -62.26 53.63 8.22
CA GLY A 159 -63.34 53.37 9.17
C GLY A 159 -64.68 53.55 8.50
N ILE A 160 -64.92 52.80 7.40
CA ILE A 160 -66.26 52.70 6.84
C ILE A 160 -67.14 52.34 8.03
N GLN A 161 -67.91 53.32 8.51
CA GLN A 161 -69.01 53.09 9.41
C GLN A 161 -69.91 52.19 8.59
N LEU A 162 -69.75 50.88 8.77
CA LEU A 162 -70.73 49.92 8.31
C LEU A 162 -72.04 50.50 8.79
N PRO A 163 -72.97 50.86 7.89
CA PRO A 163 -74.26 51.33 8.32
C PRO A 163 -74.75 50.26 9.30
N THR A 164 -75.11 50.66 10.51
CA THR A 164 -75.56 49.80 11.60
C THR A 164 -76.88 49.07 11.28
N PHE A 165 -77.20 48.92 9.99
CA PHE A 165 -78.37 48.26 9.43
C PHE A 165 -78.45 46.76 9.74
N LEU A 166 -77.40 46.15 10.29
CA LEU A 166 -77.48 44.80 10.86
C LEU A 166 -78.22 44.74 12.22
N HIS A 167 -78.66 45.87 12.78
CA HIS A 167 -79.55 45.88 13.95
C HIS A 167 -81.03 45.58 13.65
N SER A 168 -81.44 45.31 12.40
CA SER A 168 -82.85 44.93 12.11
C SER A 168 -83.04 43.69 11.22
N CYS A 169 -82.00 42.88 10.99
CA CYS A 169 -82.22 41.48 10.59
C CYS A 169 -82.73 40.73 11.83
N GLY A 170 -84.02 40.87 12.08
CA GLY A 170 -84.74 40.06 13.06
C GLY A 170 -84.44 38.58 12.81
N GLU A 171 -84.29 37.88 13.91
CA GLU A 171 -84.23 36.42 14.05
C GLU A 171 -85.25 35.77 13.11
N ARG A 172 -84.82 35.48 11.88
CA ARG A 172 -85.46 34.43 11.09
C ARG A 172 -84.52 33.25 11.22
N GLU A 173 -84.90 32.38 12.14
CA GLU A 173 -84.43 31.01 12.23
C GLU A 173 -84.26 30.47 10.82
N THR A 174 -83.01 30.19 10.44
CA THR A 174 -82.71 29.34 9.30
C THR A 174 -82.76 27.89 9.79
N PRO A 175 -83.87 27.15 9.61
CA PRO A 175 -83.76 25.70 9.56
C PRO A 175 -82.95 25.37 8.30
N TRP A 176 -82.19 24.28 8.33
CA TRP A 176 -81.38 23.76 7.22
C TRP A 176 -79.94 24.31 7.11
N ILE A 177 -79.13 23.99 8.12
CA ILE A 177 -77.78 23.48 7.83
C ILE A 177 -77.91 21.95 7.72
N PRO A 178 -77.80 21.35 6.51
CA PRO A 178 -77.80 19.91 6.35
C PRO A 178 -76.59 19.30 7.07
N TRP A 179 -76.84 18.24 7.85
CA TRP A 179 -75.84 17.49 8.63
C TRP A 179 -74.76 16.77 7.79
N TRP A 180 -74.69 17.00 6.48
CA TRP A 180 -73.77 16.31 5.56
C TRP A 180 -72.40 16.97 5.40
N TRP A 181 -72.14 18.11 6.05
CA TRP A 181 -70.80 18.70 6.14
C TRP A 181 -69.95 18.15 7.29
N GLY A 182 -70.44 17.13 8.00
CA GLY A 182 -69.78 16.56 9.17
C GLY A 182 -68.84 15.37 8.94
N ASN A 183 -68.55 14.94 7.69
CA ASN A 183 -67.84 13.66 7.53
C ASN A 183 -66.83 13.51 6.39
N LEU A 184 -66.28 14.61 5.82
CA LEU A 184 -65.29 14.50 4.74
C LEU A 184 -63.98 15.29 4.94
N GLU A 185 -63.74 15.92 6.09
CA GLU A 185 -62.52 16.73 6.32
C GLU A 185 -61.62 16.31 7.49
N VAL A 186 -61.85 15.15 8.11
CA VAL A 186 -60.92 14.63 9.15
C VAL A 186 -59.92 13.60 8.61
N HIS A 187 -59.99 13.23 7.33
CA HIS A 187 -59.03 12.31 6.71
C HIS A 187 -57.99 12.99 5.81
N ALA A 188 -58.25 14.21 5.31
CA ALA A 188 -57.29 14.92 4.45
C ALA A 188 -56.19 15.65 5.26
N PHE A 189 -56.50 16.19 6.44
CA PHE A 189 -55.49 16.87 7.27
C PHE A 189 -54.51 15.91 7.98
N THR A 190 -54.90 14.66 8.18
CA THR A 190 -54.05 13.63 8.85
C THR A 190 -53.10 12.93 7.87
N ALA A 191 -53.33 13.04 6.56
CA ALA A 191 -52.42 12.49 5.54
C ALA A 191 -51.18 13.38 5.33
N CYS A 192 -51.29 14.70 5.55
CA CYS A 192 -50.16 15.62 5.38
C CYS A 192 -49.12 15.51 6.51
N TYR A 193 -49.55 15.23 7.75
CA TYR A 193 -48.62 15.08 8.89
C TYR A 193 -47.87 13.75 8.94
N LYS A 194 -48.34 12.69 8.26
CA LYS A 194 -47.63 11.41 8.20
C LYS A 194 -46.51 11.36 7.16
N CYS A 195 -46.50 12.26 6.17
CA CYS A 195 -45.44 12.31 5.16
C CYS A 195 -44.15 12.99 5.68
N ALA A 196 -44.25 13.89 6.67
CA ALA A 196 -43.09 14.60 7.24
C ALA A 196 -42.26 13.76 8.23
N ARG A 197 -42.69 12.53 8.58
CA ARG A 197 -41.99 11.67 9.56
C ARG A 197 -41.22 10.50 8.92
N GLN A 198 -41.26 10.38 7.60
CA GLN A 198 -40.63 9.28 6.84
C GLN A 198 -39.46 9.75 5.97
N TYR A 199 -38.79 10.84 6.32
CA TYR A 199 -37.43 11.06 5.83
C TYR A 199 -36.47 10.48 6.86
N PRO A 200 -35.82 9.33 6.60
CA PRO A 200 -34.67 8.95 7.39
C PRO A 200 -33.67 10.08 7.23
N VAL A 201 -33.34 10.73 8.35
CA VAL A 201 -32.11 11.50 8.46
C VAL A 201 -31.01 10.46 8.28
N ASN A 202 -30.62 10.22 7.02
CA ASN A 202 -29.38 9.58 6.69
C ASN A 202 -28.31 10.53 7.20
N GLY A 203 -28.00 10.39 8.49
CA GLY A 203 -26.78 10.83 9.10
C GLY A 203 -25.66 10.13 8.36
N GLN A 204 -25.27 10.71 7.23
CA GLN A 204 -23.91 10.64 6.76
C GLN A 204 -23.09 11.27 7.88
N GLY A 205 -22.70 10.43 8.83
CA GLY A 205 -21.59 10.69 9.71
C GLY A 205 -20.42 10.98 8.78
N HIS A 206 -20.15 12.26 8.58
CA HIS A 206 -18.85 12.71 8.12
C HIS A 206 -17.86 12.19 9.14
N HIS A 207 -17.29 11.03 8.83
CA HIS A 207 -16.01 10.60 9.34
C HIS A 207 -15.07 11.78 9.13
N ARG A 208 -14.83 12.55 10.20
CA ARG A 208 -13.62 13.32 10.35
C ARG A 208 -12.50 12.33 10.12
N ARG A 209 -11.90 12.38 8.94
CA ARG A 209 -10.59 11.79 8.73
C ARG A 209 -9.66 12.63 9.57
N ASP A 210 -9.38 12.12 10.77
CA ASP A 210 -8.25 12.57 11.56
C ASP A 210 -7.01 12.43 10.69
N HIS A 211 -6.59 13.55 10.10
CA HIS A 211 -5.27 13.69 9.54
C HIS A 211 -4.30 13.76 10.71
N GLY A 212 -3.89 12.59 11.19
CA GLY A 212 -2.76 12.46 12.10
C GLY A 212 -1.51 13.09 11.46
N PRO A 213 -0.58 13.62 12.29
CA PRO A 213 0.65 14.24 11.79
C PRO A 213 1.43 13.22 10.97
N ARG A 214 1.79 13.60 9.74
CA ARG A 214 2.76 12.85 8.93
C ARG A 214 4.11 12.95 9.64
N ASP A 215 4.47 11.88 10.34
CA ASP A 215 5.80 11.71 10.89
C ASP A 215 6.83 11.85 9.78
N GLY A 216 7.83 12.67 10.08
CA GLY A 216 8.93 13.00 9.19
C GLY A 216 9.70 11.74 8.80
N VAL A 217 9.77 11.51 7.49
CA VAL A 217 10.79 10.64 6.91
C VAL A 217 12.12 11.39 7.03
N GLN A 218 12.89 11.04 8.06
CA GLN A 218 14.32 11.33 8.09
C GLN A 218 15.00 10.42 7.07
N LEU A 219 15.48 11.03 5.98
CA LEU A 219 16.45 10.41 5.08
C LEU A 219 17.79 10.32 5.82
N VAL A 220 18.30 9.09 5.94
CA VAL A 220 19.69 8.77 6.29
C VAL A 220 20.40 8.39 5.00
#